data_AF-A0A3B9T2T0-F1
#
_entry.id   AF-A0A3B9T2T0-F1
#
_cell.length_a   1.000
_cell.length_b   1.000
_cell.length_c   1.000
_cell.angle_alpha   90.00
_cell.angle_beta   90.00
_cell.angle_gamma   90.00
#
_symmetry.space_group_name_H-M   'P 1'
#
loop_
_entity.id
_entity.type
_entity.pdbx_description
1 polymer ?
#
loop_
_entity_poly.entity_id
_entity_poly.type
_entity_poly.pdbx_seq_one_letter_code
_entity_poly.pdbx_strand_id
1 'polypeptide(L)'
;MSTLLLRLAAPLQSWGDSAKFEIRSTGREPTKSGVIGLLAAALGISREDKEALQQLNALRFGIRADREGKLLRDFHTARDAKTAYVTYRDYLSDAVFLSGLESDNDAFLQKLNYALT
;
A
#
# COMPACT_ATOMS: atom_id res chain seq x y z
N MET A 1 13.87 -16.61 -11.32
CA MET A 1 12.66 -15.93 -10.82
C MET A 1 12.19 -16.54 -9.51
N SER A 2 12.36 -15.80 -8.43
CA SER A 2 11.78 -16.09 -7.11
C SER A 2 10.68 -15.08 -6.79
N THR A 3 9.77 -15.43 -5.89
CA THR A 3 8.66 -14.54 -5.48
C THR A 3 8.60 -14.40 -3.97
N LEU A 4 8.59 -13.14 -3.49
CA LEU A 4 8.28 -12.80 -2.12
C LEU A 4 6.77 -12.66 -1.97
N LEU A 5 6.17 -13.43 -1.05
CA LEU A 5 4.74 -13.39 -0.76
C LEU A 5 4.48 -12.64 0.54
N LEU A 6 3.63 -11.62 0.49
CA LEU A 6 3.23 -10.83 1.66
C LEU A 6 1.74 -10.98 1.91
N ARG A 7 1.37 -11.26 3.15
CA ARG A 7 -0.03 -11.28 3.59
C ARG A 7 -0.43 -9.89 4.10
N LEU A 8 -1.40 -9.28 3.42
CA LEU A 8 -1.96 -7.97 3.77
C LEU A 8 -3.34 -8.19 4.43
N ALA A 9 -3.34 -8.33 5.75
CA ALA A 9 -4.54 -8.60 6.55
C ALA A 9 -4.64 -7.57 7.69
N ALA A 10 -5.74 -6.82 7.72
CA ALA A 10 -6.00 -5.84 8.77
C ALA A 10 -7.51 -5.55 8.85
N PRO A 11 -8.02 -5.07 10.00
CA PRO A 11 -9.43 -4.70 10.14
C PRO A 11 -9.89 -3.66 9.13
N LEU A 12 -9.02 -2.70 8.80
CA LEU A 12 -9.25 -1.64 7.82
C LEU A 12 -8.01 -1.49 6.94
N GLN A 13 -8.21 -1.31 5.64
CA GLN A 13 -7.17 -1.02 4.65
C GLN A 13 -7.64 0.11 3.73
N SER A 14 -6.69 0.85 3.13
CA SER A 14 -6.99 1.87 2.13
C SER A 14 -5.85 1.91 1.11
N TRP A 15 -6.17 1.59 -0.14
CA TRP A 15 -5.25 1.50 -1.26
C TRP A 15 -5.63 2.55 -2.29
N GLY A 16 -5.13 3.77 -2.07
CA GLY A 16 -5.54 4.95 -2.81
C GLY A 16 -5.40 4.80 -4.32
N ASP A 17 -6.42 5.26 -5.04
CA ASP A 17 -6.47 5.35 -6.50
C ASP A 17 -6.53 6.83 -6.95
N SER A 18 -7.44 7.19 -7.87
CA SER A 18 -7.67 8.56 -8.30
C SER A 18 -8.54 9.34 -7.29
N ALA A 19 -7.90 9.98 -6.32
CA ALA A 19 -8.57 10.92 -5.41
C ALA A 19 -8.68 12.33 -6.02
N LYS A 20 -9.86 12.96 -5.94
CA LYS A 20 -10.07 14.40 -6.26
C LYS A 20 -10.55 15.14 -5.02
N PHE A 21 -9.83 16.20 -4.64
CA PHE A 21 -10.18 17.15 -3.58
C PHE A 21 -10.41 16.46 -2.21
N GLU A 22 -11.64 16.53 -1.70
CA GLU A 22 -12.01 16.12 -0.34
C GLU A 22 -12.31 14.62 -0.23
N ILE A 23 -12.44 13.93 -1.37
CA ILE A 23 -12.72 12.50 -1.43
C ILE A 23 -11.41 11.75 -1.61
N ARG A 24 -11.13 10.85 -0.67
CA ARG A 24 -10.02 9.90 -0.72
C ARG A 24 -10.62 8.51 -0.94
N SER A 25 -10.67 8.09 -2.20
CA SER A 25 -11.14 6.77 -2.59
C SER A 25 -10.07 5.69 -2.39
N THR A 26 -10.52 4.44 -2.30
CA THR A 26 -9.67 3.24 -2.30
C THR A 26 -10.08 2.32 -3.43
N GLY A 27 -9.11 1.68 -4.08
CA GLY A 27 -9.36 0.54 -4.95
C GLY A 27 -9.90 -0.67 -4.19
N ARG A 28 -10.38 -1.68 -4.93
CA ARG A 28 -10.84 -2.97 -4.37
C ARG A 28 -9.69 -3.90 -3.99
N GLU A 29 -8.49 -3.68 -4.53
CA GLU A 29 -7.27 -4.42 -4.24
C GLU A 29 -6.09 -3.48 -3.92
N PRO A 30 -5.05 -3.99 -3.23
CA PRO A 30 -3.79 -3.28 -3.06
C PRO A 30 -3.16 -2.81 -4.36
N THR A 31 -2.74 -1.54 -4.39
CA THR A 31 -2.03 -0.97 -5.53
C THR A 31 -0.54 -1.33 -5.46
N LYS A 32 0.10 -1.48 -6.64
CA LYS A 32 1.56 -1.69 -6.72
C LYS A 32 2.30 -0.59 -5.96
N SER A 33 1.95 0.68 -6.17
CA SER A 33 2.59 1.81 -5.49
C SER A 33 2.43 1.77 -3.97
N GLY A 34 1.27 1.35 -3.46
CA GLY A 34 1.05 1.17 -2.02
C GLY A 34 1.95 0.11 -1.40
N VAL A 35 2.06 -1.06 -2.04
CA VAL A 35 2.92 -2.15 -1.56
C VAL A 35 4.41 -1.81 -1.70
N ILE A 36 4.82 -1.16 -2.81
CA ILE A 36 6.18 -0.65 -2.95
C ILE A 36 6.51 0.40 -1.88
N GLY A 37 5.59 1.30 -1.56
CA GLY A 37 5.76 2.28 -0.48
C GLY A 37 5.93 1.62 0.89
N LEU A 38 5.21 0.53 1.16
CA LEU A 38 5.38 -0.27 2.38
C LEU A 38 6.76 -0.91 2.46
N LEU A 39 7.27 -1.48 1.36
CA LEU A 39 8.63 -2.02 1.29
C LEU A 39 9.71 -0.93 1.44
N ALA A 40 9.50 0.24 0.82
CA ALA A 40 10.39 1.38 0.98
C ALA A 40 10.46 1.84 2.44
N ALA A 41 9.31 1.88 3.12
CA ALA A 41 9.25 2.21 4.54
C ALA A 41 9.98 1.18 5.41
N ALA A 42 9.82 -0.11 5.14
CA ALA A 42 10.54 -1.18 5.83
C ALA A 42 12.06 -1.07 5.66
N LEU A 43 12.52 -0.65 4.48
CA LEU A 43 13.94 -0.40 4.19
C LEU A 43 14.45 0.96 4.69
N GLY A 44 13.60 1.84 5.21
CA GLY A 44 13.98 3.19 5.63
C GLY A 44 14.36 4.11 4.47
N ILE A 45 13.85 3.88 3.27
CA ILE A 45 14.17 4.66 2.07
C ILE A 45 13.49 6.04 2.12
N SER A 46 14.28 7.10 1.87
CA SER A 46 13.78 8.47 1.75
C SER A 46 12.92 8.66 0.50
N ARG A 47 11.94 9.57 0.57
CA ARG A 47 11.11 9.95 -0.59
C ARG A 47 11.90 10.59 -1.72
N GLU A 48 13.04 11.18 -1.41
CA GLU A 48 13.91 11.85 -2.39
C GLU A 48 14.90 10.89 -3.07
N ASP A 49 15.04 9.65 -2.57
CA ASP A 49 15.94 8.65 -3.13
C ASP A 49 15.30 7.94 -4.34
N LYS A 50 15.38 8.62 -5.48
CA LYS A 50 14.80 8.15 -6.75
C LYS A 50 15.41 6.82 -7.22
N GLU A 51 16.69 6.60 -6.96
CA GLU A 51 17.38 5.40 -7.44
C GLU A 51 16.90 4.16 -6.67
N ALA A 52 16.85 4.24 -5.33
CA ALA A 52 16.32 3.14 -4.52
C ALA A 52 14.85 2.85 -4.82
N LEU A 53 14.03 3.90 -5.01
CA LEU A 53 12.63 3.74 -5.40
C LEU A 53 12.48 3.12 -6.80
N GLN A 54 13.35 3.45 -7.75
CA GLN A 54 13.33 2.87 -9.09
C GLN A 54 13.62 1.36 -9.06
N GLN A 55 14.54 0.91 -8.19
CA GLN A 55 14.82 -0.52 -8.00
C GLN A 55 13.59 -1.28 -7.50
N LEU A 56 12.86 -0.73 -6.53
CA LEU A 56 11.61 -1.31 -6.03
C LEU A 56 10.52 -1.34 -7.11
N ASN A 57 10.40 -0.27 -7.91
CA ASN A 57 9.42 -0.18 -8.99
C ASN A 57 9.64 -1.22 -10.10
N ALA A 58 10.86 -1.73 -10.26
CA ALA A 58 11.19 -2.77 -11.24
C ALA A 58 10.64 -4.16 -10.89
N LEU A 59 10.22 -4.40 -9.64
CA LEU A 59 9.62 -5.67 -9.21
C LEU A 59 8.34 -5.95 -9.99
N ARG A 60 8.13 -7.20 -10.41
CA ARG A 60 6.85 -7.63 -10.98
C ARG A 60 5.88 -7.87 -9.82
N PHE A 61 4.65 -7.40 -9.97
CA PHE A 61 3.67 -7.37 -8.88
C PHE A 61 2.41 -8.13 -9.30
N GLY A 62 1.94 -9.01 -8.42
CA GLY A 62 0.67 -9.71 -8.54
C GLY A 62 -0.08 -9.68 -7.22
N ILE A 63 -1.41 -9.77 -7.30
CA ILE A 63 -2.28 -9.77 -6.12
C ILE A 63 -3.32 -10.89 -6.23
N ARG A 64 -3.64 -11.49 -5.10
CA ARG A 64 -4.80 -12.37 -4.94
C ARG A 64 -5.66 -11.85 -3.80
N ALA A 65 -6.95 -11.66 -4.05
CA ALA A 65 -7.92 -11.38 -3.01
C ALA A 65 -8.34 -12.69 -2.34
N ASP A 66 -7.92 -12.88 -1.09
CA ASP A 66 -8.39 -14.01 -0.26
C ASP A 66 -9.75 -13.68 0.38
N ARG A 67 -9.95 -12.40 0.70
CA ARG A 67 -11.23 -11.81 1.12
C ARG A 67 -11.26 -10.37 0.64
N GLU A 68 -12.22 -10.03 -0.22
CA GLU A 68 -12.30 -8.68 -0.80
C GLU A 68 -12.66 -7.58 0.21
N GLY A 69 -13.31 -7.95 1.31
CA GLY A 69 -13.82 -7.02 2.31
C GLY A 69 -14.97 -6.13 1.81
N LYS A 70 -15.45 -5.27 2.71
CA LYS A 70 -16.57 -4.35 2.46
C LYS A 70 -16.09 -2.91 2.42
N LEU A 71 -16.57 -2.15 1.44
CA LEU A 71 -16.30 -0.72 1.36
C LEU A 71 -17.00 0.00 2.50
N LEU A 72 -16.26 0.85 3.22
CA LEU A 72 -16.74 1.76 4.25
C LEU A 72 -16.35 3.18 3.86
N ARG A 73 -17.18 4.16 4.23
CA ARG A 73 -16.88 5.59 4.06
C ARG A 73 -16.84 6.26 5.43
N ASP A 74 -15.70 6.91 5.70
CA ASP A 74 -15.44 7.68 6.90
C ASP A 74 -15.70 9.18 6.65
N PHE A 75 -16.48 9.81 7.54
CA PHE A 75 -16.65 11.26 7.58
C PHE A 75 -15.56 11.84 8.49
N HIS A 76 -14.53 12.43 7.89
CA HIS A 76 -13.30 12.77 8.58
C HIS A 76 -13.05 14.27 8.59
N THR A 77 -13.00 14.88 9.78
CA THR A 77 -12.76 16.32 9.93
C THR A 77 -11.37 16.63 10.45
N ALA A 78 -10.70 17.62 9.86
CA ALA A 78 -9.48 18.22 10.39
C ALA A 78 -9.80 19.67 10.80
N ARG A 79 -9.35 20.09 11.99
CA ARG A 79 -9.61 21.45 12.49
C ARG A 79 -8.31 22.10 12.96
N ASP A 80 -8.16 23.38 12.64
CA ASP A 80 -7.21 24.27 13.30
C ASP A 80 -7.97 25.34 14.10
N ALA A 81 -7.25 26.34 14.64
CA ALA A 81 -7.84 27.37 15.48
C ALA A 81 -8.89 28.26 14.77
N LYS A 82 -8.91 28.31 13.44
CA LYS A 82 -9.74 29.23 12.65
C LYS A 82 -10.62 28.54 11.61
N THR A 83 -10.30 27.30 11.23
CA THR A 83 -10.91 26.60 10.11
C THR A 83 -11.19 25.14 10.45
N ALA A 84 -12.25 24.62 9.85
CA ALA A 84 -12.59 23.21 9.86
C ALA A 84 -12.73 22.74 8.41
N TYR A 85 -12.08 21.63 8.09
CA TYR A 85 -12.12 21.00 6.78
C TYR A 85 -12.65 19.59 6.89
N VAL A 86 -13.54 19.22 5.97
CA VAL A 86 -14.16 17.90 5.93
C VAL A 86 -13.57 17.11 4.77
N THR A 87 -13.31 15.83 5.00
CA THR A 87 -12.94 14.87 3.97
C THR A 87 -13.77 13.61 4.11
N TYR A 88 -13.99 12.92 2.99
CA TYR A 88 -14.61 11.60 2.96
C TYR A 88 -13.55 10.59 2.55
N ARG A 89 -13.32 9.57 3.39
CA ARG A 89 -12.25 8.60 3.17
C ARG A 89 -12.82 7.20 3.08
N ASP A 90 -12.57 6.54 1.96
CA ASP A 90 -13.05 5.19 1.74
C ASP A 90 -12.03 4.17 2.22
N TYR A 91 -12.51 3.13 2.90
CA TYR A 91 -11.71 2.03 3.45
C TYR A 91 -12.31 0.69 3.03
N LEU A 92 -11.48 -0.35 2.95
CA LEU A 92 -11.91 -1.74 2.90
C LEU A 92 -11.85 -2.32 4.32
N SER A 93 -12.98 -2.83 4.79
CA SER A 93 -13.08 -3.53 6.07
C SER A 93 -13.06 -5.03 5.91
N ASP A 94 -12.39 -5.70 6.83
CA ASP A 94 -12.24 -7.16 6.85
C ASP A 94 -11.73 -7.71 5.50
N ALA A 95 -10.76 -7.02 4.91
CA ALA A 95 -10.11 -7.43 3.67
C ALA A 95 -8.81 -8.20 3.97
N VAL A 96 -8.53 -9.20 3.15
CA VAL A 96 -7.31 -10.02 3.22
C VAL A 96 -6.80 -10.24 1.81
N PHE A 97 -5.53 -9.88 1.58
CA PHE A 97 -4.88 -10.08 0.30
C PHE A 97 -3.55 -10.80 0.47
N LEU A 98 -3.13 -11.49 -0.60
CA LEU A 98 -1.78 -12.01 -0.77
C LEU A 98 -1.14 -11.26 -1.94
N SER A 99 -0.06 -10.51 -1.69
CA SER A 99 0.72 -9.88 -2.75
C SER A 99 1.98 -10.67 -3.05
N GLY A 100 2.26 -10.87 -4.34
CA GLY A 100 3.50 -11.45 -4.84
C GLY A 100 4.38 -10.40 -5.49
N LEU A 101 5.66 -10.37 -5.08
CA LEU A 101 6.70 -9.54 -5.69
C LEU A 101 7.77 -10.46 -6.28
N GLU A 102 7.89 -10.46 -7.59
CA GLU A 102 8.82 -11.32 -8.33
C GLU A 102 10.03 -10.51 -8.83
N SER A 103 11.20 -11.15 -8.73
CA SER A 103 12.47 -10.66 -9.26
C SER A 103 13.39 -11.82 -9.63
N ASP A 104 14.36 -11.56 -10.51
CA ASP A 104 15.51 -12.44 -10.74
C ASP A 104 16.64 -12.21 -9.73
N ASN A 105 16.56 -11.14 -8.93
CA ASN A 105 17.54 -10.84 -7.89
C ASN A 105 17.10 -11.40 -6.54
N ASP A 106 17.44 -12.67 -6.30
CA ASP A 106 17.08 -13.38 -5.06
C ASP A 106 17.65 -12.71 -3.81
N ALA A 107 18.88 -12.18 -3.87
CA ALA A 107 19.51 -11.47 -2.77
C ALA A 107 18.73 -10.19 -2.39
N PHE A 108 18.18 -9.50 -3.39
CA PHE A 108 17.33 -8.34 -3.15
C PHE A 108 16.00 -8.74 -2.49
N LEU A 109 15.36 -9.82 -2.95
CA LEU A 109 14.14 -10.34 -2.31
C LEU A 109 14.39 -10.79 -0.87
N GLN A 110 15.54 -11.40 -0.58
CA GLN A 110 15.93 -11.75 0.79
C GLN A 110 16.15 -10.52 1.66
N LYS A 111 16.78 -9.46 1.14
CA LYS A 111 16.92 -8.17 1.83
C LYS A 111 15.55 -7.57 2.17
N LEU A 112 14.61 -7.60 1.22
CA LEU A 112 13.24 -7.13 1.44
C LEU A 112 12.52 -7.94 2.51
N ASN A 113 12.65 -9.26 2.47
CA ASN A 113 12.07 -10.14 3.48
C ASN A 113 12.64 -9.85 4.87
N TYR A 114 13.95 -9.71 4.99
CA TYR A 114 14.61 -9.38 6.26
C TYR A 114 14.14 -8.03 6.82
N ALA A 115 13.94 -7.03 5.96
CA ALA A 115 13.48 -5.71 6.39
C ALA A 115 12.03 -5.69 6.94
N LEU A 116 11.23 -6.72 6.64
CA LEU A 116 9.84 -6.83 7.09
C LEU A 116 9.67 -7.58 8.41
N THR A 117 10.75 -8.17 8.94
CA THR A 117 10.79 -8.96 10.19
C THR A 117 11.65 -8.28 11.23
#